data_AF-A0A7C1ALF6-F1
#
_entry.id   AF-A0A7C1ALF6-F1
#
_cell.length_a   1.000
_cell.length_b   1.000
_cell.length_c   1.000
_cell.angle_alpha   90.00
_cell.angle_beta   90.00
_cell.angle_gamma   90.00
#
_symmetry.space_group_name_H-M   'P 1'
#
loop_
_entity.id
_entity.type
_entity.pdbx_description
1 polymer ?
#
loop_
_entity_poly.entity_id
_entity_poly.type
_entity_poly.pdbx_seq_one_letter_code
_entity_poly.pdbx_strand_id
1 'polypeptide(L)' 'MGAENSAHAVVLNGVSLTRSKKQILKGINWKIERGSNWVVLGANGSGKTTLLKVI' A
#
# COMPACT_ATOMS: atom_id res chain seq x y z
N MET A 1 31.34 9.01 11.94
CA MET A 1 30.04 9.67 11.67
C MET A 1 29.45 9.01 10.43
N GLY A 2 28.93 7.79 10.50
CA GLY A 2 27.78 7.41 11.31
C GLY A 2 26.52 7.75 10.52
N ALA A 3 26.33 7.09 9.36
CA ALA A 3 25.14 7.29 8.54
C ALA A 3 23.91 6.89 9.35
N GLU A 4 23.07 7.86 9.70
CA GLU A 4 21.79 7.65 10.35
C GLU A 4 20.78 7.02 9.37
N ASN A 5 20.91 5.70 9.24
CA ASN A 5 19.97 4.86 8.53
C ASN A 5 18.64 4.80 9.31
N SER A 6 17.62 5.61 8.98
CA SER A 6 16.30 5.49 9.65
C SER A 6 15.04 5.98 8.92
N ALA A 7 15.02 6.18 7.61
CA ALA A 7 13.76 6.53 6.92
C ALA A 7 13.16 5.32 6.16
N HIS A 8 12.56 4.36 6.86
CA HIS A 8 11.74 3.34 6.18
C HIS A 8 10.31 3.86 6.04
N ALA A 9 10.06 4.54 4.92
CA ALA A 9 8.73 4.90 4.44
C ALA A 9 8.34 3.94 3.31
N VAL A 10 7.05 3.62 3.20
CA VAL A 10 6.50 2.87 2.06
C VAL A 10 5.85 3.85 1.10
N VAL A 11 6.14 3.74 -0.20
CA VAL A 11 5.54 4.57 -1.24
C VAL A 11 5.00 3.67 -2.36
N LEU A 12 3.69 3.67 -2.53
CA LEU A 12 3.01 3.12 -3.69
C LEU A 12 2.74 4.25 -4.69
N ASN A 13 3.18 4.07 -5.94
CA ASN A 13 2.97 5.02 -7.04
C ASN A 13 2.23 4.32 -8.19
N GLY A 14 0.96 4.66 -8.39
CA GLY A 14 0.15 4.16 -9.50
C GLY A 14 -0.11 2.65 -9.48
N VAL A 15 -0.04 2.00 -8.31
CA VAL A 15 -0.07 0.54 -8.21
C VAL A 15 -1.44 0.00 -8.63
N SER A 16 -1.43 -0.85 -9.66
CA SER A 16 -2.60 -1.56 -10.14
C SER A 16 -2.37 -3.06 -10.08
N LEU A 17 -3.42 -3.84 -9.80
CA LEU A 17 -3.34 -5.29 -9.75
C LEU A 17 -4.61 -5.90 -10.32
N THR A 18 -4.41 -6.78 -11.30
CA THR A 18 -5.47 -7.58 -11.91
C THR A 18 -5.27 -9.04 -11.52
N ARG A 19 -6.33 -9.70 -11.05
CA ARG A 19 -6.34 -11.14 -10.78
C ARG A 19 -7.59 -11.75 -11.35
N SER A 20 -7.46 -12.91 -12.00
CA SER A 20 -8.60 -13.63 -12.59
C SER A 20 -9.46 -12.74 -13.49
N LYS A 21 -8.83 -11.94 -14.36
CA LYS A 21 -9.47 -10.96 -15.27
C LYS A 21 -10.23 -9.81 -14.58
N LYS A 22 -10.18 -9.70 -13.24
CA LYS A 22 -10.77 -8.59 -12.48
C LYS A 22 -9.67 -7.66 -12.01
N GLN A 23 -9.80 -6.36 -12.32
CA GLN A 23 -8.93 -5.33 -11.76
C GLN A 23 -9.33 -5.09 -10.29
N ILE A 24 -8.46 -5.46 -9.37
CA ILE A 24 -8.69 -5.38 -7.91
C ILE A 24 -8.17 -4.06 -7.36
N LEU A 25 -6.95 -3.67 -7.73
CA LEU A 25 -6.36 -2.37 -7.38
C LEU A 25 -6.23 -1.52 -8.64
N LYS A 26 -6.57 -0.23 -8.52
CA LYS A 26 -6.60 0.71 -9.65
C LYS A 26 -5.80 1.96 -9.31
N GLY A 27 -4.57 2.05 -9.80
CA GLY A 27 -3.75 3.26 -9.70
C GLY A 27 -3.56 3.78 -8.27
N ILE A 28 -3.29 2.89 -7.31
CA ILE A 28 -3.17 3.26 -5.90
C ILE A 28 -1.89 4.08 -5.69
N ASN A 29 -2.07 5.29 -5.16
CA ASN A 29 -1.00 6.16 -4.68
C ASN A 29 -1.11 6.26 -3.17
N TRP A 30 -0.08 5.85 -2.45
CA TRP A 30 -0.08 5.88 -0.99
C TRP A 30 1.33 6.04 -0.43
N LYS A 31 1.51 7.03 0.43
CA LYS A 31 2.73 7.26 1.19
C LYS A 31 2.46 6.93 2.66
N ILE A 32 3.24 6.00 3.22
CA ILE A 32 3.19 5.63 4.63
C ILE A 32 4.50 6.09 5.27
N GLU A 33 4.38 6.99 6.25
CA GLU A 33 5.52 7.52 6.99
C GLU A 33 5.80 6.68 8.24
N ARG A 34 7.06 6.64 8.68
CA ARG A 34 7.46 5.91 9.89
C ARG A 34 6.63 6.39 11.09
N GLY A 35 6.19 5.44 11.91
CA GLY A 35 5.41 5.73 13.12
C GLY A 35 3.93 6.04 12.86
N SER A 36 3.49 6.03 11.60
CA SER A 36 2.08 6.19 11.27
C SER A 36 1.29 4.91 11.52
N ASN A 37 0.07 5.04 12.03
CA ASN A 37 -0.90 3.96 12.11
C ASN A 37 -2.04 4.24 11.13
N TRP A 38 -2.32 3.29 10.25
CA TRP A 38 -3.33 3.43 9.21
C TRP A 38 -4.42 2.38 9.36
N VAL A 39 -5.65 2.79 9.07
CA VAL A 39 -6.81 1.91 8.97
C VAL A 39 -7.28 1.88 7.52
N VAL A 40 -7.31 0.70 6.92
CA VAL A 40 -7.84 0.50 5.57
C VAL A 40 -9.30 0.07 5.66
N LEU A 41 -10.22 0.95 5.25
CA LEU A 41 -11.67 0.72 5.29
C LEU A 41 -12.24 0.38 3.91
N GLY A 42 -13.41 -0.23 3.90
CA GLY A 42 -14.17 -0.53 2.68
C GLY A 42 -14.98 -1.82 2.78
N ALA A 43 -15.91 -2.01 1.83
CA ALA A 43 -16.78 -3.18 1.78
C ALA A 43 -16.02 -4.52 1.65
N ASN A 44 -16.69 -5.64 1.94
CA ASN A 44 -16.13 -6.96 1.70
C ASN A 44 -15.82 -7.15 0.21
N GLY A 45 -14.64 -7.70 -0.10
CA GLY A 45 -14.17 -7.86 -1.47
C GLY A 45 -13.64 -6.60 -2.16
N SER A 46 -13.54 -5.46 -1.47
CA SER A 46 -13.02 -4.20 -2.05
C SER A 46 -11.51 -4.20 -2.36
N GLY A 47 -10.78 -5.24 -1.94
CA GLY A 47 -9.34 -5.37 -2.21
C GLY A 47 -8.42 -5.00 -1.05
N LYS A 48 -8.93 -4.76 0.17
CA LYS A 48 -8.11 -4.40 1.35
C LYS A 48 -6.97 -5.38 1.64
N THR A 49 -7.28 -6.67 1.77
CA THR A 49 -6.26 -7.72 1.96
C THR A 49 -5.30 -7.80 0.78
N THR A 50 -5.77 -7.50 -0.43
CA THR A 50 -4.92 -7.45 -1.62
C THR A 50 -3.95 -6.26 -1.57
N LEU A 51 -4.42 -5.08 -1.16
CA LEU A 51 -3.59 -3.89 -0.95
C LEU A 51 -2.49 -4.15 0.08
N LEU A 52 -2.85 -4.74 1.23
CA LEU A 52 -1.89 -5.06 2.30
C LEU A 52 -0.89 -6.16 1.95
N LYS A 53 -1.13 -6.94 0.89
CA LYS A 53 -0.17 -7.95 0.39
C LYS A 53 0.84 -7.38 -0.60
N VAL A 54 0.59 -6.17 -1.12
CA VAL A 54 1.49 -5.49 -2.06
C VAL A 54 2.47 -4.57 -1.32
N ILE A 55 2.15 -4.23 -0.07
CA ILE A 55 3.04 -3.55 0.88
C ILE A 55 3.87 -4.61 1.60
#